data_AF-A0A5J0ISV1-F1
#
_entry.id   AF-A0A5J0ISV1-F1
#
_cell.length_a   1.000
_cell.length_b   1.000
_cell.length_c   1.000
_cell.angle_alpha   90.00
_cell.angle_beta   90.00
_cell.angle_gamma   90.00
#
_symmetry.space_group_name_H-M   'P 1'
#
loop_
_entity.id
_entity.type
_entity.pdbx_description
1 polymer ?
#
loop_
_entity_poly.entity_id
_entity_poly.type
_entity_poly.pdbx_seq_one_letter_code
_entity_poly.pdbx_strand_id
1 'polypeptide(L)'
;MAEIGIFVGTMYGNSLLVAEEAEAILARQGHSATVFEDPELSDWQQYQDKVALVVTSTTGQGDLPDSIAPLFHGIKDTVGFQPNLRYGVIALGDSSYPNFCNGGKQFDALLQEQSAQRVGEMLFIDASEHPEPESQSNPWVENWGTLLS
;
A
#
# COMPACT_ATOMS: atom_id res chain seq x y z
N MET A 1 3.18 -12.30 15.86
CA MET A 1 2.61 -12.62 14.53
C MET A 1 1.64 -11.49 14.20
N ALA A 2 1.98 -10.62 13.25
CA ALA A 2 1.10 -9.57 12.79
C ALA A 2 0.19 -10.11 11.68
N GLU A 3 -1.05 -9.62 11.65
CA GLU A 3 -1.99 -9.82 10.55
C GLU A 3 -1.96 -8.56 9.66
N ILE A 4 -1.66 -8.74 8.38
CA ILE A 4 -1.42 -7.67 7.41
C ILE A 4 -2.37 -7.81 6.23
N GLY A 5 -3.19 -6.79 6.00
CA GLY A 5 -4.00 -6.68 4.79
C GLY A 5 -3.24 -5.91 3.72
N ILE A 6 -2.98 -6.52 2.57
CA ILE A 6 -2.29 -5.90 1.44
C ILE A 6 -3.35 -5.43 0.43
N PHE A 7 -3.53 -4.12 0.29
CA PHE A 7 -4.58 -3.52 -0.55
C PHE A 7 -3.96 -2.98 -1.84
N VAL A 8 -4.43 -3.50 -2.98
CA VAL A 8 -3.78 -3.27 -4.27
C VAL A 8 -4.52 -2.21 -5.09
N GLY A 9 -3.75 -1.24 -5.57
CA GLY A 9 -4.17 -0.25 -6.55
C GLY A 9 -3.38 -0.43 -7.84
N THR A 10 -4.01 -0.95 -8.88
CA THR A 10 -3.32 -1.17 -10.16
C THR A 10 -4.20 -0.90 -11.36
N MET A 11 -3.58 -0.43 -12.45
CA MET A 11 -4.23 -0.31 -13.75
C MET A 11 -3.88 -1.48 -14.69
N TYR A 12 -2.64 -1.99 -14.60
CA TYR A 12 -2.10 -2.99 -15.52
C TYR A 12 -1.48 -4.22 -14.83
N GLY A 13 -1.66 -4.37 -13.51
CA GLY A 13 -1.21 -5.56 -12.76
C GLY A 13 0.18 -5.46 -12.12
N ASN A 14 0.99 -4.44 -12.41
CA ASN A 14 2.33 -4.33 -11.81
C ASN A 14 2.30 -4.25 -10.27
N SER A 15 1.34 -3.51 -9.72
CA SER A 15 1.18 -3.40 -8.26
C SER A 15 0.71 -4.71 -7.63
N LEU A 16 -0.03 -5.54 -8.40
CA LEU A 16 -0.48 -6.85 -7.94
C LEU A 16 0.71 -7.80 -7.78
N LEU A 17 1.61 -7.85 -8.76
CA LEU A 17 2.83 -8.66 -8.66
C LEU A 17 3.64 -8.31 -7.40
N VAL A 18 3.83 -7.01 -7.16
CA VAL A 18 4.52 -6.52 -5.95
C VAL A 18 3.79 -6.95 -4.66
N ALA A 19 2.46 -6.95 -4.66
CA ALA A 19 1.66 -7.35 -3.51
C ALA A 19 1.75 -8.86 -3.23
N GLU A 20 1.72 -9.71 -4.25
CA GLU A 20 1.89 -11.16 -4.13
C GLU A 20 3.29 -11.51 -3.60
N GLU A 21 4.33 -10.84 -4.10
CA GLU A 21 5.69 -11.04 -3.59
C GLU A 21 5.83 -10.55 -2.15
N ALA A 22 5.20 -9.43 -1.81
CA ALA A 22 5.17 -8.93 -0.45
C ALA A 22 4.49 -9.93 0.51
N GLU A 23 3.38 -10.53 0.10
CA GLU A 23 2.70 -11.59 0.85
C GLU A 23 3.65 -12.77 1.12
N ALA A 24 4.32 -13.26 0.07
CA ALA A 24 5.25 -14.39 0.19
C ALA A 24 6.45 -14.07 1.11
N ILE A 25 6.94 -12.84 1.11
CA ILE A 25 8.02 -12.38 2.00
C ILE A 25 7.54 -12.33 3.45
N LEU A 26 6.40 -11.68 3.70
CA LEU A 26 5.85 -11.53 5.05
C LEU A 26 5.45 -12.89 5.65
N ALA A 27 4.93 -13.79 4.84
CA ALA A 27 4.65 -15.17 5.23
C ALA A 27 5.93 -15.93 5.64
N ARG A 28 7.03 -15.76 4.89
CA ARG A 28 8.35 -16.33 5.24
C ARG A 28 8.90 -15.78 6.56
N GLN A 29 8.55 -14.55 6.93
CA GLN A 29 8.90 -13.95 8.22
C GLN A 29 7.99 -14.37 9.38
N GLY A 30 6.96 -15.19 9.12
CA GLY A 30 6.03 -15.67 10.14
C GLY A 30 4.89 -14.69 10.45
N HIS A 31 4.55 -13.81 9.51
CA HIS A 31 3.37 -12.96 9.56
C HIS A 31 2.24 -13.54 8.70
N SER A 32 1.00 -13.17 9.00
CA SER A 32 -0.16 -13.53 8.19
C SER A 32 -0.49 -12.37 7.27
N ALA A 33 -0.11 -12.47 6.00
CA ALA A 33 -0.45 -11.48 4.97
C ALA A 33 -1.60 -11.99 4.09
N THR A 34 -2.42 -11.08 3.57
CA THR A 34 -3.52 -11.40 2.65
C THR A 34 -3.64 -10.31 1.60
N VAL A 35 -3.62 -10.68 0.32
CA VAL A 35 -3.75 -9.75 -0.81
C VAL A 35 -5.21 -9.51 -1.17
N PHE A 36 -5.57 -8.24 -1.34
CA PHE A 36 -6.87 -7.76 -1.82
C PHE A 36 -6.68 -7.01 -3.14
N GLU A 37 -7.00 -7.70 -4.25
CA GLU A 37 -6.89 -7.14 -5.61
C GLU A 37 -7.95 -6.08 -5.89
N ASP A 38 -9.19 -6.36 -5.46
CA ASP A 38 -10.34 -5.46 -5.52
C ASP A 38 -10.74 -5.09 -4.08
N PRO A 39 -10.02 -4.16 -3.45
CA PRO A 39 -10.18 -3.92 -2.04
C PRO A 39 -11.50 -3.21 -1.72
N GLU A 40 -12.30 -3.82 -0.85
CA GLU A 40 -13.52 -3.22 -0.33
C GLU A 40 -13.29 -2.52 1.01
N LEU A 41 -14.16 -1.56 1.34
CA LEU A 41 -14.15 -0.89 2.64
C LEU A 41 -14.37 -1.89 3.79
N SER A 42 -15.20 -2.91 3.56
CA SER A 42 -15.48 -4.02 4.49
C SER A 42 -14.21 -4.79 4.84
N ASP A 43 -13.31 -5.02 3.88
CA ASP A 43 -12.03 -5.69 4.10
C ASP A 43 -11.09 -4.80 4.92
N TRP A 44 -11.00 -3.52 4.58
CA TRP A 44 -10.19 -2.56 5.34
C TRP A 44 -10.60 -2.46 6.80
N GLN A 45 -11.91 -2.45 7.07
CA GLN A 45 -12.45 -2.39 8.43
C GLN A 45 -11.94 -3.53 9.32
N GLN A 46 -11.63 -4.70 8.76
CA GLN A 46 -11.09 -5.84 9.50
C GLN A 46 -9.65 -5.62 10.00
N TYR A 47 -8.94 -4.64 9.44
CA TYR A 47 -7.54 -4.33 9.75
C TYR A 47 -7.34 -3.02 10.53
N GLN A 48 -8.41 -2.33 10.94
CA GLN A 48 -8.34 -1.05 11.68
C GLN A 48 -7.53 -1.10 12.98
N ASP A 49 -7.48 -2.26 13.64
CA ASP A 49 -6.68 -2.49 14.86
C ASP A 49 -5.43 -3.37 14.59
N LYS A 50 -5.06 -3.55 13.32
CA LYS A 50 -3.98 -4.45 12.86
C LYS A 50 -2.97 -3.68 12.01
N VAL A 51 -2.50 -4.31 10.93
CA VAL A 51 -1.55 -3.72 9.97
C VAL A 51 -2.16 -3.72 8.58
N ALA A 52 -2.02 -2.62 7.85
CA ALA A 52 -2.36 -2.52 6.44
C ALA A 52 -1.13 -2.18 5.59
N LEU A 53 -1.00 -2.76 4.41
CA LEU A 53 0.01 -2.39 3.42
C LEU A 53 -0.70 -1.94 2.15
N VAL A 54 -0.54 -0.67 1.78
CA VAL A 54 -1.13 -0.14 0.54
C VAL A 54 -0.09 -0.24 -0.56
N VAL A 55 -0.42 -0.95 -1.64
CA VAL A 55 0.46 -1.09 -2.81
C VAL A 55 -0.26 -0.50 -4.00
N THR A 56 0.09 0.73 -4.39
CA THR A 56 -0.69 1.48 -5.38
C THR A 56 0.18 2.12 -6.45
N SER A 57 -0.23 1.97 -7.71
CA SER A 57 0.31 2.72 -8.84
C SER A 57 -0.39 4.07 -8.99
N THR A 58 0.27 5.04 -9.61
CA THR A 58 -0.36 6.32 -9.96
C THR A 58 -0.81 6.29 -11.43
N THR A 59 -2.04 6.71 -11.71
CA THR A 59 -2.58 6.77 -13.08
C THR A 59 -2.70 8.21 -13.58
N GLY A 60 -2.66 8.37 -14.90
CA GLY A 60 -2.95 9.63 -15.58
C GLY A 60 -2.09 10.80 -15.12
N GLN A 61 -2.74 11.78 -14.46
CA GLN A 61 -2.12 13.01 -13.98
C GLN A 61 -1.90 13.00 -12.46
N GLY A 62 -1.76 11.85 -11.82
CA GLY A 62 -1.58 11.78 -10.36
C GLY A 62 -2.76 11.18 -9.61
N ASP A 63 -3.71 10.60 -10.33
CA ASP A 63 -4.92 10.02 -9.76
C ASP A 63 -4.68 8.59 -9.26
N LEU A 64 -5.62 8.12 -8.44
CA LEU A 64 -5.63 6.74 -7.99
C LEU A 64 -6.23 5.84 -9.08
N PRO A 65 -5.77 4.58 -9.19
CA PRO A 65 -6.40 3.58 -10.05
C PRO A 65 -7.85 3.33 -9.61
N ASP A 66 -8.72 3.04 -10.58
CA ASP A 66 -10.13 2.73 -10.32
C ASP A 66 -10.33 1.52 -9.40
N SER A 67 -9.34 0.61 -9.32
CA SER A 67 -9.38 -0.55 -8.42
C SER A 67 -9.35 -0.13 -6.93
N ILE A 68 -8.66 0.95 -6.58
CA ILE A 68 -8.44 1.36 -5.17
C ILE A 68 -9.10 2.70 -4.82
N ALA A 69 -9.51 3.49 -5.82
CA ALA A 69 -10.19 4.75 -5.60
C ALA A 69 -11.46 4.61 -4.73
N PRO A 70 -12.34 3.58 -4.91
CA PRO A 70 -13.49 3.37 -4.04
C PRO A 70 -13.10 3.15 -2.58
N LEU A 71 -12.04 2.38 -2.33
CA LEU A 71 -11.49 2.19 -0.99
C LEU A 71 -11.03 3.51 -0.38
N PHE A 72 -10.25 4.31 -1.13
CA PHE A 72 -9.74 5.59 -0.66
C PHE A 72 -10.88 6.52 -0.22
N HIS A 73 -11.90 6.66 -1.05
CA HIS A 73 -13.09 7.45 -0.72
C HIS A 73 -13.85 6.87 0.47
N GLY A 74 -14.01 5.55 0.53
CA GLY A 74 -14.65 4.88 1.66
C GLY A 74 -13.94 5.13 3.00
N ILE A 75 -12.61 5.04 3.03
CA ILE A 75 -11.79 5.32 4.22
C ILE A 75 -11.96 6.79 4.64
N LYS A 76 -11.92 7.70 3.67
CA LYS A 76 -12.06 9.14 3.91
C LYS A 76 -13.42 9.51 4.48
N ASP A 77 -14.48 8.99 3.89
CA ASP A 77 -15.84 9.42 4.20
C ASP A 77 -16.45 8.67 5.39
N THR A 78 -16.03 7.41 5.62
CA THR A 78 -16.69 6.53 6.60
C THR A 78 -15.87 6.28 7.86
N VAL A 79 -14.54 6.14 7.74
CA VAL A 79 -13.74 5.64 8.87
C VAL A 79 -13.31 6.76 9.82
N GLY A 80 -12.67 7.81 9.28
CA GLY A 80 -12.36 9.03 10.01
C GLY A 80 -11.25 8.95 11.08
N PHE A 81 -11.30 8.04 12.05
CA PHE A 81 -10.33 7.98 13.15
C PHE A 81 -9.82 6.56 13.42
N GLN A 82 -8.51 6.33 13.24
CA GLN A 82 -7.87 5.00 13.24
C GLN A 82 -6.54 4.99 14.02
N PRO A 83 -6.51 5.28 15.33
CA PRO A 83 -5.26 5.42 16.09
C PRO A 83 -4.47 4.12 16.27
N ASN A 84 -5.15 2.98 16.17
CA ASN A 84 -4.55 1.65 16.34
C ASN A 84 -4.05 1.06 15.02
N LEU A 85 -4.47 1.63 13.88
CA LEU A 85 -4.06 1.16 12.57
C LEU A 85 -2.58 1.46 12.39
N ARG A 86 -1.81 0.42 12.12
CA ARG A 86 -0.44 0.55 11.63
C ARG A 86 -0.44 0.33 10.13
N TYR A 87 0.32 1.11 9.36
CA TYR A 87 0.34 0.91 7.92
C TYR A 87 1.68 1.17 7.25
N GLY A 88 1.87 0.56 6.08
CA GLY A 88 2.95 0.83 5.14
C GLY A 88 2.39 1.22 3.77
N VAL A 89 3.19 1.90 2.96
CA VAL A 89 2.80 2.29 1.59
C VAL A 89 3.94 2.01 0.63
N ILE A 90 3.62 1.30 -0.44
CA ILE A 90 4.46 1.13 -1.63
C ILE A 90 3.77 1.85 -2.77
N ALA A 91 4.40 2.91 -3.25
CA ALA A 91 3.90 3.73 -4.34
C ALA A 91 4.71 3.44 -5.61
N LEU A 92 4.00 3.04 -6.67
CA LEU A 92 4.57 2.88 -8.00
C LEU A 92 4.20 4.11 -8.84
N GLY A 93 5.16 4.63 -9.59
CA GLY A 93 4.97 5.76 -10.48
C GLY A 93 6.06 5.84 -11.53
N ASP A 94 5.98 6.88 -12.36
CA ASP A 94 7.00 7.20 -13.37
C ASP A 94 7.39 8.67 -13.18
N SER A 95 8.68 8.91 -12.95
CA SER A 95 9.23 10.25 -12.69
C SER A 95 9.14 11.19 -13.91
N SER A 96 8.87 10.64 -15.10
CA SER A 96 8.57 11.41 -16.31
C SER A 96 7.28 12.22 -16.18
N TYR A 97 6.39 11.82 -15.27
CA TYR A 97 5.16 12.54 -14.97
C TYR A 97 5.36 13.51 -13.80
N PRO A 98 4.74 14.70 -13.85
CA PRO A 98 4.92 15.72 -12.81
C PRO A 98 4.43 15.27 -11.43
N ASN A 99 3.46 14.35 -11.38
CA ASN A 99 2.83 13.87 -10.16
C ASN A 99 3.35 12.48 -9.76
N PHE A 100 4.68 12.37 -9.66
CA PHE A 100 5.39 11.14 -9.30
C PHE A 100 4.90 10.57 -7.96
N CYS A 101 4.44 9.31 -8.01
CA CYS A 101 3.94 8.54 -6.87
C CYS A 101 2.84 9.23 -6.05
N ASN A 102 2.03 10.08 -6.68
CA ASN A 102 1.01 10.84 -5.98
C ASN A 102 -0.07 9.93 -5.36
N GLY A 103 -0.36 8.77 -5.94
CA GLY A 103 -1.34 7.82 -5.40
C GLY A 103 -1.00 7.38 -3.97
N GLY A 104 0.24 6.92 -3.74
CA GLY A 104 0.67 6.51 -2.40
C GLY A 104 0.76 7.69 -1.42
N LYS A 105 1.19 8.87 -1.89
CA LYS A 105 1.24 10.09 -1.07
C LYS A 105 -0.15 10.53 -0.60
N GLN A 106 -1.16 10.39 -1.45
CA GLN A 106 -2.56 10.67 -1.05
C GLN A 106 -3.03 9.72 0.04
N PHE A 107 -2.72 8.42 -0.06
CA PHE A 107 -3.05 7.45 0.97
C PHE A 107 -2.36 7.75 2.30
N ASP A 108 -1.06 8.05 2.28
CA ASP A 108 -0.30 8.45 3.46
C ASP A 108 -0.91 9.68 4.13
N ALA A 109 -1.16 10.74 3.37
CA ALA A 109 -1.78 11.96 3.89
C ALA A 109 -3.15 11.67 4.53
N LEU A 110 -4.01 10.89 3.86
CA LEU A 110 -5.31 10.51 4.39
C LEU A 110 -5.18 9.74 5.71
N LEU A 111 -4.30 8.75 5.78
CA LEU A 111 -4.15 7.93 6.98
C LEU A 111 -3.51 8.70 8.14
N GLN A 112 -2.57 9.61 7.85
CA GLN A 112 -2.04 10.55 8.84
C GLN A 112 -3.11 11.49 9.40
N GLU A 113 -3.98 12.04 8.55
CA GLU A 113 -5.12 12.87 9.00
C GLU A 113 -6.03 12.10 9.96
N GLN A 114 -6.17 10.79 9.77
CA GLN A 114 -6.99 9.90 10.61
C GLN A 114 -6.25 9.34 11.84
N SER A 115 -5.06 9.85 12.14
CA SER A 115 -4.21 9.42 13.28
C SER A 115 -3.67 7.99 13.17
N ALA A 116 -3.66 7.38 11.98
CA ALA A 116 -3.02 6.10 11.77
C ALA A 116 -1.50 6.20 11.87
N GLN A 117 -0.86 5.11 12.29
CA GLN A 117 0.57 5.06 12.56
C GLN A 117 1.31 4.48 11.36
N ARG A 118 2.13 5.30 10.70
CA ARG A 118 3.02 4.80 9.65
C ARG A 118 4.13 3.95 10.26
N VAL A 119 4.34 2.76 9.72
CA VAL A 119 5.47 1.89 10.04
C VAL A 119 6.54 2.08 8.96
N GLY A 120 7.70 2.60 9.36
CA GLY A 120 8.81 2.86 8.45
C GLY A 120 8.57 4.02 7.49
N GLU A 121 9.36 4.06 6.42
CA GLU A 121 9.29 5.05 5.35
C GLU A 121 8.56 4.47 4.14
N MET A 122 7.79 5.29 3.43
CA MET A 122 7.13 4.87 2.20
C MET A 122 8.16 4.49 1.12
N LEU A 123 7.86 3.45 0.34
CA LEU A 123 8.65 3.13 -0.83
C LEU A 123 8.11 3.86 -2.07
N PHE A 124 9.01 4.50 -2.82
CA PHE A 124 8.72 5.09 -4.11
C PHE A 124 9.48 4.32 -5.19
N ILE A 125 8.76 3.68 -6.09
CA ILE A 125 9.32 2.94 -7.23
C ILE A 125 9.11 3.77 -8.48
N ASP A 126 10.20 4.07 -9.18
CA ASP A 126 10.19 4.73 -10.48
C ASP A 126 10.30 3.72 -11.62
N ALA A 127 9.22 3.54 -12.36
CA ALA A 127 9.16 2.64 -13.52
C ALA A 127 10.08 3.09 -14.67
N SER A 128 10.48 4.36 -14.74
CA SER A 128 11.39 4.89 -15.76
C SER A 128 12.83 4.43 -15.52
N GLU A 129 13.27 4.44 -14.26
CA GLU A 129 14.61 3.99 -13.86
C GLU A 129 14.66 2.47 -13.57
N HIS A 130 13.58 1.92 -13.01
CA HIS A 130 13.47 0.55 -12.55
C HIS A 130 12.23 -0.12 -13.17
N PRO A 131 12.37 -0.77 -14.34
CA PRO A 131 11.24 -1.42 -15.01
C PRO A 131 10.71 -2.65 -14.24
N GLU A 132 11.53 -3.24 -13.36
CA GLU A 132 11.20 -4.39 -12.51
C GLU A 132 10.95 -3.89 -11.07
N PRO A 133 9.70 -3.57 -10.70
CA PRO A 133 9.39 -3.04 -9.38
C PRO A 133 9.75 -3.99 -8.22
N GLU A 134 9.72 -5.31 -8.46
CA GLU A 134 10.11 -6.37 -7.53
C GLU A 134 11.51 -6.18 -6.95
N SER A 135 12.43 -5.68 -7.77
CA SER A 135 13.84 -5.48 -7.39
C SER A 135 14.00 -4.46 -6.27
N GLN A 136 13.04 -3.52 -6.15
CA GLN A 136 13.01 -2.48 -5.13
C GLN A 136 12.04 -2.82 -4.00
N SER A 137 10.87 -3.39 -4.34
CA SER A 137 9.86 -3.75 -3.33
C SER A 137 10.32 -4.86 -2.40
N ASN A 138 10.95 -5.91 -2.93
CA ASN A 138 11.31 -7.09 -2.13
C ASN A 138 12.26 -6.77 -0.97
N PRO A 139 13.41 -6.10 -1.18
CA PRO A 139 14.28 -5.74 -0.08
C PRO A 139 13.62 -4.74 0.89
N TRP A 140 12.72 -3.88 0.39
CA TRP A 140 11.97 -2.98 1.26
C TRP A 140 10.98 -3.74 2.14
N VAL A 141 10.20 -4.68 1.60
CA VAL A 141 9.23 -5.49 2.36
C VAL A 141 9.95 -6.36 3.38
N GLU A 142 11.10 -6.92 3.02
CA GLU A 142 11.92 -7.69 3.95
C GLU A 142 12.30 -6.85 5.18
N ASN A 143 12.78 -5.63 4.95
CA ASN A 143 13.12 -4.72 6.05
C ASN A 143 11.88 -4.24 6.82
N TRP A 144 10.81 -3.87 6.10
CA TRP A 144 9.59 -3.36 6.69
C TRP A 144 8.89 -4.39 7.58
N GLY A 145 8.88 -5.67 7.17
CA GLY A 145 8.31 -6.75 7.97
C GLY A 145 9.01 -6.92 9.33
N THR A 146 10.32 -6.66 9.42
CA THR A 146 11.04 -6.67 10.71
C THR A 146 10.61 -5.57 11.68
N LEU A 147 9.94 -4.52 11.20
CA LEU A 147 9.41 -3.44 12.03
C LEU A 147 8.03 -3.77 12.63
N LEU A 148 7.38 -4.84 12.17
CA LEU A 148 6.04 -5.24 12.61
C LEU A 148 6.05 -6.12 13.86
N SER A 149 7.20 -6.69 14.21
CA SER A 149 7.44 -7.58 15.35
C SER A 149 7.64 -6.87 16.68
#